data_AF-A0A6A7RX41-F1
#
_entry.id   AF-A0A6A7RX41-F1
#
_cell.length_a   1.000
_cell.length_b   1.000
_cell.length_c   1.000
_cell.angle_alpha   90.00
_cell.angle_beta   90.00
_cell.angle_gamma   90.00
#
_symmetry.space_group_name_H-M   'P 1'
#
loop_
_entity.id
_entity.type
_entity.pdbx_description
1 polymer ?
#
loop_
_entity_poly.entity_id
_entity_poly.type
_entity_poly.pdbx_seq_one_letter_code
_entity_poly.pdbx_strand_id
1 'polypeptide(L)'
;MLGLRAKGQNVKSQEIVSKSCSLFQDVSCYDIFKDFSGPIIAVLIAFFSIRFAFAQLDKQHQNTLDAQKEESKRNTKIELFKDINLLLDNVSSIVREVNTFCLARQHPAPGTPIELSQTDYEAFSAKLNHGLLAVISKVESHEIINQKLFKAFRYSLEAIVYDISDLRFSDDRRLVLDSMHELGSDASCYLYDFQICMQNLAYGDVFDHKLSARVPVDKTLKVITADSDSLDALLNHFSNETNWGKSWKSYENEAKEKCS
;
A
#
# COMPACT_ATOMS: atom_id res chain seq x y z
N MET A 1 -74.79 45.46 -20.27
CA MET A 1 -74.39 45.71 -21.66
C MET A 1 -74.75 44.49 -22.49
N LEU A 2 -75.63 44.69 -23.49
CA LEU A 2 -75.69 44.07 -24.83
C LEU A 2 -75.36 42.56 -24.93
N GLY A 3 -76.22 41.66 -25.42
CA GLY A 3 -77.51 41.82 -26.09
C GLY A 3 -78.03 40.46 -26.58
N LEU A 4 -79.36 40.38 -26.66
CA LEU A 4 -80.20 39.36 -27.27
C LEU A 4 -79.68 38.80 -28.61
N ARG A 5 -79.95 37.52 -28.92
CA ARG A 5 -81.08 37.08 -29.78
C ARG A 5 -81.08 35.57 -30.02
N ALA A 6 -82.22 34.94 -29.74
CA ALA A 6 -82.54 33.58 -30.17
C ALA A 6 -82.89 33.54 -31.67
N LYS A 7 -82.57 32.43 -32.34
CA LYS A 7 -83.35 31.88 -33.44
C LYS A 7 -83.06 30.38 -33.56
N GLY A 8 -84.09 29.58 -33.32
CA GLY A 8 -84.08 28.17 -33.64
C GLY A 8 -84.14 27.96 -35.15
N GLN A 9 -83.52 26.87 -35.60
CA GLN A 9 -83.87 26.23 -36.85
C GLN A 9 -83.70 24.72 -36.69
N ASN A 10 -84.69 24.03 -37.23
CA ASN A 10 -85.03 22.64 -37.05
C ASN A 10 -84.58 21.84 -38.28
N VAL A 11 -84.34 20.55 -38.08
CA VAL A 11 -84.30 19.45 -39.08
C VAL A 11 -83.10 19.41 -40.05
N LYS A 12 -82.20 18.45 -39.84
CA LYS A 12 -82.15 17.18 -40.61
C LYS A 12 -81.03 16.31 -40.05
N SER A 13 -81.43 15.24 -39.37
CA SER A 13 -80.60 14.10 -38.99
C SER A 13 -80.00 13.48 -40.26
N GLN A 14 -78.73 13.78 -40.53
CA GLN A 14 -77.92 12.96 -41.41
C GLN A 14 -77.55 11.69 -40.65
N GLU A 15 -78.03 10.57 -41.16
CA GLU A 15 -77.51 9.23 -40.87
C GLU A 15 -75.99 9.25 -40.99
N ILE A 16 -75.29 9.32 -39.86
CA ILE A 16 -73.90 8.88 -39.79
C ILE A 16 -73.98 7.38 -39.96
N VAL A 17 -73.74 6.91 -41.19
CA VAL A 17 -73.44 5.51 -41.45
C VAL A 17 -72.18 5.18 -40.66
N SER A 18 -72.38 4.70 -39.44
CA SER A 18 -71.42 3.91 -38.69
C SER A 18 -71.15 2.67 -39.53
N LYS A 19 -70.19 2.77 -40.46
CA LYS A 19 -69.48 1.61 -40.97
C LYS A 19 -68.67 1.09 -39.79
N SER A 20 -69.34 0.32 -38.93
CA SER A 20 -68.67 -0.64 -38.07
C SER A 20 -67.86 -1.54 -39.00
N CYS A 21 -66.54 -1.34 -39.01
CA CYS A 21 -65.61 -2.25 -39.66
C CYS A 21 -65.72 -3.60 -38.95
N SER A 22 -66.62 -4.46 -39.41
CA SER A 22 -66.66 -5.89 -39.11
C SER A 22 -65.55 -6.65 -39.87
N LEU A 23 -64.35 -6.07 -39.95
CA LEU A 23 -63.21 -6.59 -40.71
C LEU A 23 -62.36 -7.59 -39.92
N PHE A 24 -62.77 -7.98 -38.71
CA PHE A 24 -62.00 -8.89 -37.85
C PHE A 24 -62.78 -10.08 -37.28
N GLN A 25 -63.95 -10.42 -37.83
CA GLN A 25 -64.73 -11.55 -37.29
C GLN A 25 -64.37 -12.94 -37.86
N ASP A 26 -63.57 -13.03 -38.93
CA ASP A 26 -63.21 -14.32 -39.55
C ASP A 26 -61.70 -14.54 -39.80
N VAL A 27 -60.83 -13.66 -39.28
CA VAL A 27 -59.38 -13.92 -39.36
C VAL A 27 -58.96 -14.71 -38.12
N SER A 28 -58.72 -16.01 -38.31
CA SER A 28 -58.14 -16.88 -37.29
C SER A 28 -56.85 -16.23 -36.77
N CYS A 29 -56.76 -16.02 -35.44
CA CYS A 29 -55.59 -15.44 -34.79
C CYS A 29 -54.29 -16.18 -35.17
N TYR A 30 -54.40 -17.44 -35.58
CA TYR A 30 -53.32 -18.28 -36.07
C TYR A 30 -52.68 -17.79 -37.38
N ASP A 31 -53.45 -17.28 -38.34
CA ASP A 31 -52.91 -16.86 -39.64
C ASP A 31 -52.18 -15.51 -39.54
N ILE A 32 -52.67 -14.60 -38.68
CA ILE A 32 -51.95 -13.38 -38.33
C ILE A 32 -50.65 -13.74 -37.59
N PHE A 33 -50.69 -14.66 -36.61
CA PHE A 33 -49.46 -15.06 -35.92
C PHE A 33 -48.45 -15.75 -36.85
N LYS A 34 -48.89 -16.52 -37.84
CA LYS A 34 -48.03 -17.21 -38.80
C LYS A 34 -47.26 -16.22 -39.67
N ASP A 35 -47.92 -15.22 -40.23
CA ASP A 35 -47.29 -14.25 -41.14
C ASP A 35 -46.38 -13.24 -40.42
N PHE A 36 -46.63 -12.96 -39.13
CA PHE A 36 -45.80 -12.07 -38.33
C PHE A 36 -44.72 -12.80 -37.50
N SER A 37 -44.76 -14.14 -37.38
CA SER A 37 -43.81 -14.91 -36.58
C SER A 37 -42.36 -14.79 -37.07
N GLY A 38 -42.12 -14.84 -38.38
CA GLY A 38 -40.78 -14.74 -38.97
C GLY A 38 -40.08 -13.41 -38.64
N PRO A 39 -40.70 -12.26 -38.94
CA PRO A 39 -40.15 -10.94 -38.59
C PRO A 39 -39.95 -10.74 -37.08
N ILE A 40 -40.88 -11.20 -36.24
CA ILE A 40 -40.75 -11.08 -34.78
C ILE A 40 -39.55 -11.88 -34.25
N ILE A 41 -39.38 -13.13 -34.72
CA ILE A 41 -38.24 -13.97 -34.34
C ILE A 41 -36.93 -13.32 -34.79
N ALA A 42 -36.87 -12.78 -36.01
CA ALA A 42 -35.68 -12.09 -36.50
C ALA A 42 -35.30 -10.86 -35.65
N VAL A 43 -36.29 -10.05 -35.26
CA VAL A 43 -36.08 -8.89 -34.37
C VAL A 43 -35.59 -9.33 -32.99
N LEU A 44 -36.16 -10.40 -32.42
CA LEU A 44 -35.71 -10.94 -31.14
C LEU A 44 -34.27 -11.46 -31.23
N ILE A 45 -33.93 -12.24 -32.27
CA ILE A 45 -32.56 -12.73 -32.48
C ILE A 45 -31.59 -11.56 -32.63
N ALA A 46 -31.92 -10.54 -33.43
CA ALA A 46 -31.10 -9.34 -33.56
C ALA A 46 -30.92 -8.62 -32.22
N PHE A 47 -32.00 -8.46 -31.45
CA PHE A 47 -31.95 -7.82 -30.13
C PHE A 47 -31.07 -8.59 -29.14
N PHE A 48 -31.22 -9.91 -29.03
CA PHE A 48 -30.39 -10.74 -28.16
C PHE A 48 -28.93 -10.76 -28.62
N SER A 49 -28.66 -10.78 -29.93
CA SER A 49 -27.30 -10.73 -30.47
C SER A 49 -26.61 -9.41 -30.13
N ILE A 50 -27.31 -8.29 -30.28
CA ILE A 50 -26.81 -6.96 -29.91
C ILE A 50 -26.55 -6.89 -28.40
N ARG A 51 -27.49 -7.37 -27.57
CA ARG A 51 -27.29 -7.40 -26.11
C ARG A 51 -26.12 -8.26 -25.68
N PHE A 52 -25.94 -9.42 -26.30
CA PHE A 52 -24.82 -10.30 -26.00
C PHE A 52 -23.48 -9.66 -26.41
N ALA A 53 -23.43 -8.99 -27.57
CA ALA A 53 -22.26 -8.25 -28.01
C ALA A 53 -21.90 -7.11 -27.03
N PHE A 54 -22.87 -6.33 -26.56
CA PHE A 54 -22.64 -5.31 -25.54
C PHE A 54 -22.15 -5.90 -24.22
N ALA A 55 -22.77 -6.98 -23.73
CA ALA A 55 -22.33 -7.66 -22.52
C ALA A 55 -20.88 -8.20 -22.62
N GLN A 56 -20.48 -8.68 -23.80
CA GLN A 56 -19.10 -9.10 -24.06
C GLN A 56 -18.13 -7.91 -24.08
N LEU A 57 -18.49 -6.80 -24.72
CA LEU A 57 -17.69 -5.58 -24.73
C LEU A 57 -17.50 -5.02 -23.32
N ASP A 58 -18.57 -4.98 -22.52
CA ASP A 58 -18.51 -4.54 -21.13
C ASP A 58 -17.57 -5.43 -20.31
N LYS A 59 -17.67 -6.75 -20.47
CA LYS A 59 -16.78 -7.70 -19.77
C LYS A 59 -15.32 -7.55 -20.22
N GLN A 60 -15.06 -7.38 -21.51
CA GLN A 60 -13.72 -7.15 -22.04
C GLN A 60 -13.13 -5.83 -21.53
N HIS A 61 -13.94 -4.77 -21.48
CA HIS A 61 -13.52 -3.49 -20.96
C HIS A 61 -13.15 -3.57 -19.47
N GLN A 62 -13.99 -4.21 -18.65
CA GLN A 62 -13.69 -4.42 -17.23
C GLN A 62 -12.40 -5.23 -17.02
N ASN A 63 -12.25 -6.35 -17.73
CA ASN A 63 -11.03 -7.15 -17.65
C ASN A 63 -9.78 -6.35 -18.08
N THR A 64 -9.90 -5.48 -19.07
CA THR A 64 -8.81 -4.61 -19.53
C THR A 64 -8.46 -3.55 -18.49
N LEU A 65 -9.46 -2.92 -17.87
CA LEU A 65 -9.26 -1.96 -16.79
C LEU A 65 -8.60 -2.60 -15.56
N ASP A 66 -9.05 -3.80 -15.18
CA ASP A 66 -8.47 -4.55 -14.07
C ASP A 66 -7.01 -4.91 -14.35
N ALA A 67 -6.71 -5.38 -15.57
CA ALA A 67 -5.34 -5.66 -15.98
C ALA A 67 -4.44 -4.41 -15.94
N GLN A 68 -4.93 -3.27 -16.45
CA GLN A 68 -4.21 -2.00 -16.40
C GLN A 68 -3.99 -1.51 -14.97
N LYS A 69 -4.96 -1.72 -14.08
CA LYS A 69 -4.87 -1.36 -12.66
C LYS A 69 -3.80 -2.19 -11.94
N GLU A 70 -3.76 -3.50 -12.18
CA GLU A 70 -2.75 -4.37 -11.59
C GLU A 70 -1.35 -4.10 -12.17
N GLU A 71 -1.24 -3.81 -13.46
CA GLU A 71 0.01 -3.37 -14.09
C GLU A 71 0.51 -2.05 -13.48
N SER A 72 -0.38 -1.07 -13.31
CA SER A 72 -0.05 0.21 -12.67
C SER A 72 0.45 0.02 -11.24
N LYS A 73 -0.27 -0.75 -10.41
CA LYS A 73 0.16 -1.10 -9.04
C LYS A 73 1.53 -1.77 -9.03
N ARG A 74 1.77 -2.70 -9.94
CA ARG A 74 3.05 -3.41 -10.06
C ARG A 74 4.18 -2.46 -10.43
N ASN A 75 3.95 -1.58 -11.40
CA ASN A 75 4.93 -0.57 -11.80
C ASN A 75 5.25 0.39 -10.65
N THR A 76 4.24 0.85 -9.91
CA THR A 76 4.44 1.68 -8.71
C THR A 76 5.26 0.95 -7.63
N LYS A 77 5.01 -0.33 -7.38
CA LYS A 77 5.82 -1.13 -6.43
C LYS A 77 7.28 -1.23 -6.87
N ILE A 78 7.53 -1.44 -8.17
CA ILE A 78 8.88 -1.54 -8.73
C ILE A 78 9.62 -0.21 -8.64
N GLU A 79 8.95 0.90 -9.00
CA GLU A 79 9.52 2.24 -8.91
C GLU A 79 9.87 2.59 -7.46
N LEU A 80 8.94 2.34 -6.53
CA LEU A 80 9.19 2.57 -5.11
C LEU A 80 10.34 1.71 -4.60
N PHE A 81 10.42 0.43 -4.99
CA PHE A 81 11.54 -0.42 -4.62
C PHE A 81 12.86 0.19 -5.06
N LYS A 82 12.98 0.66 -6.31
CA LYS A 82 14.22 1.28 -6.81
C LYS A 82 14.60 2.53 -6.01
N ASP A 83 13.62 3.39 -5.75
CA ASP A 83 13.79 4.61 -4.95
C ASP A 83 14.29 4.30 -3.53
N ILE A 84 13.59 3.39 -2.83
CA ILE A 84 13.93 2.99 -1.47
C ILE A 84 15.28 2.29 -1.47
N ASN A 85 15.55 1.39 -2.42
CA ASN A 85 16.81 0.64 -2.48
C ASN A 85 18.01 1.57 -2.63
N LEU A 86 17.91 2.63 -3.45
CA LEU A 86 18.96 3.64 -3.57
C LEU A 86 19.27 4.31 -2.22
N LEU A 87 18.23 4.63 -1.44
CA LEU A 87 18.39 5.18 -0.09
C LEU A 87 18.99 4.16 0.88
N LEU A 88 18.51 2.91 0.84
CA LEU A 88 19.04 1.82 1.68
C LEU A 88 20.53 1.58 1.38
N ASP A 89 20.95 1.60 0.12
CA ASP A 89 22.35 1.42 -0.28
C ASP A 89 23.24 2.55 0.27
N ASN A 90 22.76 3.80 0.17
CA ASN A 90 23.47 4.96 0.73
C ASN A 90 23.62 4.84 2.26
N VAL A 91 22.54 4.53 2.97
CA VAL A 91 22.56 4.37 4.43
C VAL A 91 23.40 3.16 4.84
N SER A 92 23.30 2.04 4.12
CA SER A 92 24.12 0.86 4.37
C SER A 92 25.62 1.17 4.23
N SER A 93 26.01 2.04 3.30
CA SER A 93 27.39 2.50 3.18
C SER A 93 27.83 3.31 4.40
N ILE A 94 26.98 4.21 4.91
CA ILE A 94 27.25 4.99 6.14
C ILE A 94 27.39 4.05 7.34
N VAL A 95 26.44 3.13 7.52
CA VAL A 95 26.47 2.15 8.62
C VAL A 95 27.73 1.29 8.56
N ARG A 96 28.12 0.84 7.37
CA ARG A 96 29.36 0.08 7.17
C ARG A 96 30.61 0.90 7.51
N GLU A 97 30.66 2.18 7.15
CA GLU A 97 31.77 3.08 7.53
C GLU A 97 31.92 3.14 9.06
N VAL A 98 30.81 3.39 9.77
CA VAL A 98 30.81 3.48 11.24
C VAL A 98 31.20 2.15 11.88
N ASN A 99 30.62 1.03 11.43
CA ASN A 99 30.96 -0.29 11.94
C ASN A 99 32.43 -0.65 11.72
N THR A 100 32.96 -0.35 10.53
CA THR A 100 34.38 -0.61 10.21
C THR A 100 35.29 0.19 11.13
N PHE A 101 34.94 1.47 11.39
CA PHE A 101 35.67 2.29 12.33
C PHE A 101 35.61 1.74 13.76
N CYS A 102 34.41 1.38 14.25
CA CYS A 102 34.24 0.88 15.61
C CYS A 102 34.99 -0.44 15.81
N LEU A 103 34.90 -1.37 14.86
CA LEU A 103 35.62 -2.64 14.89
C LEU A 103 37.14 -2.44 14.91
N ALA A 104 37.66 -1.50 14.12
CA ALA A 104 39.08 -1.15 14.14
C ALA A 104 39.50 -0.57 15.50
N ARG A 105 38.62 0.17 16.18
CA ARG A 105 38.85 0.73 17.52
C ARG A 105 38.74 -0.29 18.65
N GLN A 106 38.00 -1.37 18.46
CA GLN A 106 37.95 -2.50 19.39
C GLN A 106 39.26 -3.31 19.39
N HIS A 107 40.02 -3.27 18.30
CA HIS A 107 41.30 -3.94 18.14
C HIS A 107 42.44 -2.98 17.77
N PRO A 108 42.72 -1.96 18.61
CA PRO A 108 43.62 -0.90 18.22
C PRO A 108 45.10 -1.33 18.35
N ALA A 109 46.00 -0.54 17.74
CA ALA A 109 47.43 -0.72 17.91
C ALA A 109 47.85 -0.55 19.38
N PRO A 110 48.97 -1.18 19.82
CA PRO A 110 49.46 -1.05 21.18
C PRO A 110 49.61 0.41 21.63
N GLY A 111 49.08 0.75 22.81
CA GLY A 111 49.15 2.10 23.37
C GLY A 111 48.03 3.05 22.93
N THR A 112 47.12 2.62 22.05
CA THR A 112 45.91 3.38 21.70
C THR A 112 44.74 2.94 22.59
N PRO A 113 43.94 3.87 23.16
CA PRO A 113 42.81 3.51 24.01
C PRO A 113 41.67 2.86 23.20
N ILE A 114 41.01 1.88 23.81
CA ILE A 114 39.81 1.21 23.29
C ILE A 114 38.59 2.05 23.71
N GLU A 115 38.38 3.16 23.03
CA GLU A 115 37.29 4.08 23.33
C GLU A 115 36.88 4.88 22.08
N LEU A 116 35.63 5.34 22.06
CA LEU A 116 35.14 6.27 21.05
C LEU A 116 35.20 7.70 21.60
N SER A 117 35.98 8.57 20.96
CA SER A 117 36.06 9.97 21.38
C SER A 117 34.69 10.67 21.23
N GLN A 118 34.41 11.67 22.07
CA GLN A 118 33.15 12.42 21.98
C GLN A 118 32.96 13.07 20.60
N THR A 119 34.04 13.60 20.02
CA THR A 119 34.00 14.22 18.68
C THR A 119 33.70 13.19 17.58
N ASP A 120 34.29 12.01 17.65
CA ASP A 120 34.01 10.93 16.68
C ASP A 120 32.55 10.46 16.83
N TYR A 121 32.08 10.29 18.07
CA TYR A 121 30.70 9.94 18.36
C TYR A 121 29.71 10.96 17.79
N GLU A 122 29.91 12.26 18.01
CA GLU A 122 29.04 13.32 17.48
C GLU A 122 29.01 13.31 15.95
N ALA A 123 30.16 13.11 15.31
CA ALA A 123 30.23 13.04 13.85
C ALA A 123 29.50 11.80 13.30
N PHE A 124 29.71 10.63 13.90
CA PHE A 124 29.07 9.39 13.44
C PHE A 124 27.59 9.32 13.77
N SER A 125 27.18 9.71 14.98
CA SER A 125 25.77 9.75 15.37
C SER A 125 24.97 10.71 14.48
N ALA A 126 25.53 11.88 14.14
CA ALA A 126 24.89 12.81 13.21
C ALA A 126 24.71 12.19 11.80
N LYS A 127 25.75 11.55 11.26
CA LYS A 127 25.68 10.86 9.95
C LYS A 127 24.64 9.73 9.97
N LEU A 128 24.67 8.87 10.99
CA LEU A 128 23.77 7.73 11.14
C LEU A 128 22.33 8.18 11.31
N ASN A 129 22.06 9.08 12.26
CA ASN A 129 20.71 9.59 12.51
C ASN A 129 20.14 10.25 11.27
N HIS A 130 20.93 11.07 10.56
CA HIS A 130 20.47 11.69 9.32
C HIS A 130 20.11 10.65 8.24
N GLY A 131 20.97 9.65 8.03
CA GLY A 131 20.72 8.58 7.07
C GLY A 131 19.49 7.75 7.42
N LEU A 132 19.41 7.27 8.66
CA LEU A 132 18.29 6.46 9.15
C LEU A 132 16.97 7.22 9.11
N LEU A 133 16.95 8.49 9.53
CA LEU A 133 15.75 9.33 9.49
C LEU A 133 15.26 9.59 8.05
N ALA A 134 16.18 9.71 7.07
CA ALA A 134 15.80 9.84 5.67
C ALA A 134 15.07 8.59 5.16
N VAL A 135 15.55 7.40 5.52
CA VAL A 135 14.89 6.13 5.19
C VAL A 135 13.55 6.01 5.92
N ILE A 136 13.50 6.30 7.23
CA ILE A 136 12.27 6.31 8.04
C ILE A 136 11.20 7.17 7.37
N SER A 137 11.54 8.40 6.99
CA SER A 137 10.60 9.36 6.38
C SER A 137 10.07 8.86 5.02
N LYS A 138 10.95 8.26 4.19
CA LYS A 138 10.54 7.68 2.90
C LYS A 138 9.63 6.47 3.09
N VAL A 139 9.91 5.61 4.07
CA VAL A 139 9.08 4.44 4.36
C VAL A 139 7.73 4.87 4.93
N GLU A 140 7.70 5.78 5.90
CA GLU A 140 6.46 6.25 6.51
C GLU A 140 5.47 6.82 5.48
N SER A 141 5.97 7.63 4.53
CA SER A 141 5.14 8.20 3.45
C SER A 141 4.56 7.16 2.47
N HIS A 142 5.00 5.90 2.54
CA HIS A 142 4.56 4.80 1.68
C HIS A 142 4.01 3.60 2.47
N GLU A 143 3.71 3.79 3.76
CA GLU A 143 3.25 2.72 4.66
C GLU A 143 1.98 2.02 4.14
N ILE A 144 1.13 2.70 3.34
CA ILE A 144 -0.09 2.12 2.74
C ILE A 144 0.15 0.88 1.86
N ILE A 145 1.36 0.70 1.32
CA ILE A 145 1.67 -0.40 0.39
C ILE A 145 1.78 -1.73 1.12
N ASN A 146 2.41 -1.74 2.28
CA ASN A 146 2.45 -2.89 3.18
C ASN A 146 2.62 -2.39 4.62
N GLN A 147 1.49 -2.10 5.26
CA GLN A 147 1.45 -1.41 6.54
C GLN A 147 2.27 -2.08 7.61
N LYS A 148 2.12 -3.40 7.80
CA LYS A 148 2.84 -4.12 8.86
C LYS A 148 4.34 -4.14 8.62
N LEU A 149 4.77 -4.46 7.39
CA LEU A 149 6.19 -4.54 7.04
C LEU A 149 6.88 -3.18 7.20
N PHE A 150 6.28 -2.13 6.63
CA PHE A 150 6.85 -0.79 6.63
C PHE A 150 6.90 -0.23 8.05
N LYS A 151 5.85 -0.45 8.84
CA LYS A 151 5.80 -0.02 10.24
C LYS A 151 6.80 -0.77 11.11
N ALA A 152 6.93 -2.09 10.97
CA ALA A 152 7.89 -2.88 11.74
C ALA A 152 9.33 -2.46 11.43
N PHE A 153 9.65 -2.26 10.15
CA PHE A 153 10.96 -1.75 9.73
C PHE A 153 11.21 -0.34 10.27
N ARG A 154 10.26 0.58 10.12
CA ARG A 154 10.37 1.94 10.66
C ARG A 154 10.62 1.94 12.17
N TYR A 155 9.84 1.20 12.94
CA TYR A 155 10.00 1.09 14.39
C TYR A 155 11.37 0.50 14.79
N SER A 156 11.90 -0.43 13.99
CA SER A 156 13.25 -0.97 14.22
C SER A 156 14.32 0.11 14.08
N LEU A 157 14.21 0.99 13.08
CA LEU A 157 15.16 2.08 12.88
C LEU A 157 14.96 3.22 13.90
N GLU A 158 13.72 3.52 14.27
CA GLU A 158 13.40 4.52 15.30
C GLU A 158 13.97 4.11 16.67
N ALA A 159 13.90 2.82 17.01
CA ALA A 159 14.54 2.28 18.21
C ALA A 159 16.06 2.50 18.19
N ILE A 160 16.71 2.21 17.06
CA ILE A 160 18.16 2.43 16.90
C ILE A 160 18.52 3.91 17.01
N VAL A 161 17.79 4.81 16.33
CA VAL A 161 18.04 6.26 16.38
C VAL A 161 17.88 6.80 17.80
N TYR A 162 16.90 6.30 18.54
CA TYR A 162 16.69 6.65 19.93
C TYR A 162 17.87 6.23 20.80
N ASP A 163 18.29 4.96 20.71
CA ASP A 163 19.39 4.43 21.52
C ASP A 163 20.73 5.10 21.15
N ILE A 164 21.00 5.35 19.85
CA ILE A 164 22.15 6.18 19.42
C ILE A 164 22.10 7.53 20.11
N SER A 165 20.94 8.19 20.13
CA SER A 165 20.81 9.53 20.72
C SER A 165 21.01 9.54 22.23
N ASP A 166 20.64 8.46 22.92
CA ASP A 166 20.79 8.31 24.37
C ASP A 166 22.27 8.15 24.79
N LEU A 167 23.09 7.50 23.94
CA LEU A 167 24.53 7.33 24.18
C LEU A 167 25.28 8.66 24.38
N ARG A 168 24.73 9.78 23.94
CA ARG A 168 25.33 11.11 24.16
C ARG A 168 25.52 11.45 25.63
N PHE A 169 24.74 10.84 26.52
CA PHE A 169 24.71 11.12 27.95
C PHE A 169 25.54 10.11 28.76
N SER A 170 26.07 9.05 28.15
CA SER A 170 26.91 8.06 28.84
C SER A 170 28.32 8.61 29.04
N ASP A 171 28.90 8.58 30.24
CA ASP A 171 30.31 8.98 30.42
C ASP A 171 31.31 7.89 29.98
N ASP A 172 30.87 6.62 29.92
CA ASP A 172 31.70 5.48 29.56
C ASP A 172 31.92 5.40 28.04
N ARG A 173 33.08 5.89 27.60
CA ARG A 173 33.47 5.96 26.18
C ARG A 173 33.72 4.60 25.54
N ARG A 174 34.01 3.56 26.32
CA ARG A 174 34.13 2.20 25.83
C ARG A 174 32.76 1.59 25.61
N LEU A 175 31.83 1.79 26.55
CA LEU A 175 30.44 1.41 26.36
C LEU A 175 29.85 2.06 25.11
N VAL A 176 30.09 3.36 24.91
CA VAL A 176 29.63 4.07 23.69
C VAL A 176 30.21 3.45 22.42
N LEU A 177 31.49 3.05 22.41
CA LEU A 177 32.10 2.36 21.28
C LEU A 177 31.39 1.03 20.97
N ASP A 178 31.21 0.20 21.99
CA ASP A 178 30.61 -1.13 21.86
C ASP A 178 29.13 -1.02 21.42
N SER A 179 28.37 -0.11 22.03
CA SER A 179 26.96 0.15 21.66
C SER A 179 26.82 0.73 20.26
N MET A 180 27.72 1.64 19.83
CA MET A 180 27.69 2.16 18.45
C MET A 180 27.94 1.05 17.43
N HIS A 181 28.84 0.11 17.74
CA HIS A 181 29.07 -1.05 16.86
C HIS A 181 27.85 -1.98 16.79
N GLU A 182 27.25 -2.29 17.94
CA GLU A 182 26.07 -3.15 18.03
C GLU A 182 24.87 -2.55 17.29
N LEU A 183 24.53 -1.28 17.58
CA LEU A 183 23.44 -0.56 16.93
C LEU A 183 23.65 -0.42 15.42
N GLY A 184 24.90 -0.21 14.98
CA GLY A 184 25.24 -0.22 13.56
C GLY A 184 25.10 -1.61 12.92
N SER A 185 25.45 -2.67 13.64
CA SER A 185 25.26 -4.06 13.16
C SER A 185 23.77 -4.38 13.02
N ASP A 186 22.95 -4.00 14.00
CA ASP A 186 21.50 -4.17 13.96
C ASP A 186 20.87 -3.38 12.81
N ALA A 187 21.28 -2.12 12.62
CA ALA A 187 20.84 -1.32 11.48
C ALA A 187 21.17 -2.03 10.15
N SER A 188 22.39 -2.55 10.00
CA SER A 188 22.79 -3.30 8.80
C SER A 188 21.89 -4.51 8.56
N CYS A 189 21.57 -5.25 9.61
CA CYS A 189 20.69 -6.42 9.54
C CYS A 189 19.27 -6.04 9.12
N TYR A 190 18.67 -5.02 9.74
CA TYR A 190 17.31 -4.60 9.41
C TYR A 190 17.19 -3.98 8.02
N LEU A 191 18.19 -3.19 7.58
CA LEU A 191 18.27 -2.67 6.21
C LEU A 191 18.27 -3.82 5.20
N TYR A 192 19.10 -4.85 5.43
CA TYR A 192 19.19 -6.02 4.57
C TYR A 192 17.90 -6.85 4.56
N ASP A 193 17.34 -7.14 5.73
CA ASP A 193 16.09 -7.91 5.85
C ASP A 193 14.92 -7.21 5.14
N PHE A 194 14.82 -5.89 5.29
CA PHE A 194 13.82 -5.08 4.61
C PHE A 194 14.02 -5.04 3.10
N GLN A 195 15.28 -4.94 2.64
CA GLN A 195 15.62 -5.00 1.21
C GLN A 195 15.16 -6.33 0.58
N ILE A 196 15.39 -7.46 1.25
CA ILE A 196 14.89 -8.77 0.83
C ILE A 196 13.36 -8.78 0.73
N CYS A 197 12.68 -8.30 1.78
CA CYS A 197 11.21 -8.26 1.80
C CYS A 197 10.66 -7.41 0.65
N MET A 198 11.25 -6.25 0.41
CA MET A 198 10.85 -5.35 -0.67
C MET A 198 11.15 -5.93 -2.06
N GLN A 199 12.28 -6.61 -2.23
CA GLN A 199 12.61 -7.28 -3.48
C GLN A 199 11.60 -8.40 -3.79
N ASN A 200 11.25 -9.20 -2.79
CA ASN A 200 10.21 -10.22 -2.92
C ASN A 200 8.83 -9.62 -3.23
N LEU A 201 8.50 -8.46 -2.65
CA LEU A 201 7.24 -7.75 -2.91
C LEU A 201 7.18 -7.15 -4.32
N ALA A 202 8.31 -6.67 -4.86
CA ALA A 202 8.38 -6.05 -6.18
C ALA A 202 8.51 -7.07 -7.32
N TYR A 203 9.26 -8.16 -7.09
CA TYR A 203 9.69 -9.07 -8.16
C TYR A 203 9.34 -10.54 -7.93
N GLY A 204 8.87 -10.93 -6.73
CA GLY A 204 8.63 -12.33 -6.40
C GLY A 204 7.65 -13.01 -7.35
N ASP A 205 6.53 -12.34 -7.64
CA ASP A 205 5.51 -12.85 -8.56
C ASP A 205 5.96 -12.78 -10.03
N VAL A 206 6.97 -11.96 -10.34
CA VAL A 206 7.48 -11.75 -11.71
C VAL A 206 8.38 -12.89 -12.16
N PHE A 207 9.25 -13.34 -11.25
CA PHE A 207 10.25 -14.36 -11.54
C PHE A 207 9.93 -15.72 -10.92
N ASP A 208 8.74 -15.85 -10.30
CA ASP A 208 8.30 -17.06 -9.59
C ASP A 208 9.36 -17.59 -8.59
N HIS A 209 10.05 -16.65 -7.95
CA HIS A 209 11.14 -16.94 -7.04
C HIS A 209 11.17 -15.92 -5.91
N LYS A 210 11.41 -16.39 -4.68
CA LYS A 210 11.53 -15.55 -3.49
C LYS A 210 12.86 -15.83 -2.81
N LEU A 211 13.53 -14.75 -2.43
CA LEU A 211 14.70 -14.80 -1.58
C LEU A 211 14.29 -15.24 -0.17
N SER A 212 15.08 -16.12 0.42
CA SER A 212 14.91 -16.54 1.81
C SER A 212 15.28 -15.42 2.77
N ALA A 213 14.57 -15.32 3.88
CA ALA A 213 14.96 -14.45 4.98
C ALA A 213 16.34 -14.86 5.55
N ARG A 214 17.03 -13.91 6.17
CA ARG A 214 18.27 -14.16 6.89
C ARG A 214 18.03 -15.17 8.03
N VAL A 215 18.98 -16.08 8.21
CA VAL A 215 19.00 -17.00 9.36
C VAL A 215 20.17 -16.59 10.25
N PRO A 216 19.93 -15.84 11.34
CA PRO A 216 21.01 -15.41 12.20
C PRO A 216 21.63 -16.60 12.94
N VAL A 217 22.93 -16.52 13.17
CA VAL A 217 23.66 -17.51 13.99
C VAL A 217 23.11 -17.49 15.41
N ASP A 218 22.91 -16.30 15.96
CA ASP A 218 22.19 -16.11 17.21
C ASP A 218 20.69 -15.97 16.96
N LYS A 219 19.91 -16.92 17.47
CA LYS A 219 18.46 -16.97 17.31
C LYS A 219 17.71 -15.92 18.13
N THR A 220 18.40 -15.21 19.04
CA THR A 220 17.79 -14.11 19.81
C THR A 220 17.61 -12.86 18.95
N LEU A 221 18.45 -12.69 17.93
CA LEU A 221 18.41 -11.56 17.02
C LEU A 221 17.10 -11.53 16.23
N LYS A 222 16.51 -10.34 16.17
CA LYS A 222 15.27 -10.11 15.43
C LYS A 222 15.56 -10.09 13.93
N VAL A 223 14.63 -10.62 13.14
CA VAL A 223 14.70 -10.70 11.68
C VAL A 223 13.42 -10.16 11.10
N ILE A 224 13.50 -9.20 10.20
CA ILE A 224 12.32 -8.68 9.51
C ILE A 224 11.95 -9.65 8.39
N THR A 225 10.71 -10.14 8.40
CA THR A 225 10.17 -11.02 7.36
C THR A 225 8.84 -10.46 6.85
N ALA A 226 8.35 -10.98 5.72
CA ALA A 226 7.04 -10.61 5.18
C ALA A 226 5.87 -11.41 5.80
N ASP A 227 6.15 -12.26 6.79
CA ASP A 227 5.16 -13.07 7.48
C ASP A 227 4.37 -12.24 8.50
N SER A 228 3.05 -12.38 8.51
CA SER A 228 2.18 -11.52 9.34
C SER A 228 2.43 -11.71 10.83
N ASP A 229 2.55 -12.96 11.30
CA ASP A 229 2.68 -13.25 12.72
C ASP A 229 4.05 -12.79 13.24
N SER A 230 5.09 -12.99 12.43
CA SER A 230 6.43 -12.47 12.69
C SER A 230 6.44 -10.94 12.79
N LEU A 231 5.74 -10.25 11.89
CA LEU A 231 5.62 -8.79 11.90
C LEU A 231 4.86 -8.27 13.12
N ASP A 232 3.78 -8.94 13.53
CA ASP A 232 3.03 -8.54 14.73
C ASP A 232 3.89 -8.71 15.99
N ALA A 233 4.69 -9.78 16.08
CA ALA A 233 5.64 -9.97 17.17
C ALA A 233 6.72 -8.88 17.21
N LEU A 234 7.27 -8.48 16.05
CA LEU A 234 8.23 -7.39 15.96
C LEU A 234 7.63 -6.05 16.36
N LEU A 235 6.42 -5.75 15.88
CA LEU A 235 5.71 -4.52 16.25
C LEU A 235 5.48 -4.47 17.76
N ASN A 236 5.04 -5.57 18.37
CA ASN A 236 4.89 -5.67 19.81
C ASN A 236 6.22 -5.41 20.54
N HIS A 237 7.30 -6.05 20.08
CA HIS A 237 8.63 -5.85 20.65
C HIS A 237 9.08 -4.40 20.57
N PHE A 238 9.07 -3.78 19.39
CA PHE A 238 9.54 -2.41 19.22
C PHE A 238 8.64 -1.36 19.89
N SER A 239 7.33 -1.59 19.95
CA SER A 239 6.41 -0.65 20.62
C SER A 239 6.42 -0.76 22.15
N ASN A 240 6.78 -1.92 22.71
CA ASN A 240 6.55 -2.19 24.12
C ASN A 240 7.83 -2.50 24.92
N GLU A 241 8.85 -3.05 24.29
CA GLU A 241 10.02 -3.62 24.99
C GLU A 241 11.26 -2.75 24.86
N THR A 242 11.44 -2.03 23.73
CA THR A 242 12.59 -1.14 23.52
C THR A 242 12.48 0.16 24.33
N ASN A 243 13.62 0.84 24.50
CA ASN A 243 13.67 2.12 25.20
C ASN A 243 12.82 3.17 24.47
N TRP A 244 12.91 3.21 23.14
CA TRP A 244 12.08 4.06 22.30
C TRP A 244 10.59 3.81 22.53
N GLY A 245 10.12 2.57 22.45
CA GLY A 245 8.70 2.24 22.61
C GLY A 245 8.15 2.59 23.99
N LYS A 246 8.93 2.33 25.05
CA LYS A 246 8.60 2.71 26.43
C LYS A 246 8.52 4.23 26.59
N SER A 247 9.51 4.94 26.05
CA SER A 247 9.59 6.40 26.09
C SER A 247 8.42 7.06 25.37
N TRP A 248 8.11 6.59 24.15
CA TRP A 248 6.99 7.07 23.35
C TRP A 248 5.65 6.94 24.09
N LYS A 249 5.38 5.79 24.72
CA LYS A 249 4.16 5.59 25.54
C LYS A 249 4.09 6.55 26.72
N SER A 250 5.23 6.81 27.37
CA SER A 250 5.28 7.77 28.48
C SER A 250 4.84 9.15 28.02
N TYR A 251 5.38 9.63 26.88
CA TYR A 251 4.99 10.91 26.30
C TYR A 251 3.52 10.94 25.85
N GLU A 252 3.01 9.85 25.28
CA GLU A 252 1.61 9.77 24.86
C GLU A 252 0.66 9.85 26.06
N ASN A 253 1.00 9.20 27.18
CA ASN A 253 0.22 9.26 28.40
C ASN A 253 0.25 10.66 29.04
N GLU A 254 1.42 11.29 29.10
CA GLU A 254 1.55 12.67 29.60
C GLU A 254 0.74 13.66 28.74
N ALA A 255 0.75 13.50 27.42
CA ALA A 255 -0.06 14.32 26.52
C ALA A 255 -1.57 14.11 26.74
N LYS A 256 -2.01 12.86 26.94
CA LYS A 256 -3.41 12.54 27.26
C LYS A 256 -3.84 13.18 28.57
N GLU A 257 -3.01 13.14 29.61
CA GLU A 257 -3.28 13.79 30.89
C GLU A 257 -3.38 15.31 30.77
N LYS A 258 -2.57 15.95 29.93
CA LYS A 258 -2.62 17.41 29.71
C LYS A 258 -3.82 17.86 28.88
N CYS A 259 -4.36 16.99 28.01
CA CYS A 259 -5.45 17.32 27.10
C CYS A 259 -6.83 16.81 27.58
N SER A 260 -6.89 16.06 28.68
CA SER A 260 -8.13 15.60 29.32
C SER A 260 -8.60 16.59 30.39
#